data_AF-A0A2R7SSD6-F1
#
_entry.id   AF-A0A2R7SSD6-F1
#
_cell.length_a   1.000
_cell.length_b   1.000
_cell.length_c   1.000
_cell.angle_alpha   90.00
_cell.angle_beta   90.00
_cell.angle_gamma   90.00
#
_symmetry.space_group_name_H-M   'P 1'
#
loop_
_entity.id
_entity.type
_entity.pdbx_description
1 polymer ?
#
loop_
_entity_poly.entity_id
_entity_poly.type
_entity_poly.pdbx_seq_one_letter_code
_entity_poly.pdbx_strand_id
1 'polypeptide(L)' 'MRPAVGRHPLELPAPATLGQALAQLAEQQPDMVSRFWREQRLLPGFFLFKNQQMLPPGQAADCTLAAGDQVRLVQPLSGG' A
#
# COMPACT_ATOMS: atom_id res chain seq x y z
N MET A 1 -5.06 10.82 -20.72
CA MET A 1 -4.98 9.44 -20.18
C MET A 1 -5.40 9.48 -18.73
N ARG A 2 -6.51 8.84 -18.33
CA ARG A 2 -6.96 8.83 -16.92
C ARG A 2 -6.09 7.81 -16.17
N PRO A 3 -5.44 8.15 -15.04
CA PRO A 3 -4.77 7.14 -14.24
C PRO A 3 -5.84 6.13 -13.78
N ALA A 4 -5.64 4.86 -14.12
CA ALA A 4 -6.52 3.79 -13.67
C ALA A 4 -6.36 3.67 -12.15
N VAL A 5 -7.29 4.23 -11.39
CA VAL A 5 -7.36 4.04 -9.94
C VAL A 5 -7.97 2.65 -9.71
N GLY A 6 -7.12 1.63 -9.64
CA GLY A 6 -7.52 0.30 -9.20
C GLY A 6 -7.91 0.34 -7.74
N ARG A 7 -9.16 -0.01 -7.42
CA ARG A 7 -9.60 -0.25 -6.05
C ARG A 7 -9.56 -1.76 -5.82
N HIS A 8 -8.76 -2.20 -4.87
CA HIS A 8 -8.65 -3.60 -4.51
C HIS A 8 -9.24 -3.78 -3.09
N PRO A 9 -10.50 -4.23 -2.97
CA PRO A 9 -11.04 -4.57 -1.66
C PRO A 9 -10.25 -5.75 -1.11
N LEU A 10 -9.73 -5.60 0.11
CA LEU A 10 -9.03 -6.64 0.84
C LEU A 10 -9.82 -6.96 2.11
N GLU A 11 -10.12 -8.23 2.30
CA GLU A 11 -10.74 -8.73 3.51
C GLU A 11 -9.62 -9.23 4.44
N LEU A 12 -9.44 -8.53 5.56
CA LEU A 12 -8.34 -8.77 6.50
C LEU A 12 -8.90 -9.18 7.87
N PRO A 13 -8.30 -10.16 8.55
CA PRO A 13 -8.66 -10.51 9.91
C PRO A 13 -8.23 -9.39 10.87
N ALA A 14 -9.15 -8.89 11.70
CA ALA A 14 -8.80 -7.86 12.70
C ALA A 14 -8.12 -8.50 13.93
N PRO A 15 -7.04 -7.92 14.48
CA PRO A 15 -6.30 -6.75 13.99
C PRO A 15 -5.29 -7.12 12.89
N ALA A 16 -5.35 -6.42 11.75
CA ALA A 16 -4.40 -6.56 10.66
C ALA A 16 -3.47 -5.35 10.57
N THR A 17 -2.26 -5.57 10.08
CA THR A 17 -1.35 -4.48 9.72
C THR A 17 -1.33 -4.28 8.21
N LEU A 18 -0.86 -3.12 7.76
CA LEU A 18 -0.66 -2.84 6.35
C LEU A 18 0.36 -3.80 5.72
N GLY A 19 1.37 -4.24 6.48
CA GLY A 19 2.29 -5.30 6.04
C GLY A 19 1.56 -6.62 5.72
N GLN A 20 0.61 -7.03 6.57
CA GLN A 20 -0.22 -8.21 6.30
C GLN A 20 -1.16 -8.00 5.12
N ALA A 21 -1.77 -6.81 5.02
CA ALA A 21 -2.62 -6.46 3.88
C ALA A 21 -1.90 -6.53 2.54
N LEU A 22 -0.68 -5.99 2.49
CA LEU A 22 0.16 -6.03 1.29
C LEU A 22 0.69 -7.44 1.02
N ALA A 23 0.94 -8.26 2.05
CA ALA A 23 1.29 -9.67 1.86
C ALA A 23 0.12 -10.45 1.22
N GLN A 24 -1.10 -10.27 1.72
CA GLN A 24 -2.29 -10.90 1.13
C GLN A 24 -2.57 -10.40 -0.29
N LEU A 25 -2.38 -9.09 -0.54
CA LEU A 25 -2.48 -8.54 -1.89
C LEU A 25 -1.38 -9.10 -2.81
N ALA A 26 -0.19 -9.37 -2.28
CA ALA A 26 0.90 -9.98 -3.03
C ALA A 26 0.60 -11.44 -3.41
N GLU A 27 -0.18 -12.17 -2.61
CA GLU A 27 -0.64 -13.51 -2.99
C GLU A 27 -1.61 -13.46 -4.17
N GLN A 28 -2.48 -12.44 -4.23
CA GLN A 28 -3.43 -12.27 -5.33
C GLN A 28 -2.79 -11.65 -6.59
N GLN A 29 -1.85 -10.72 -6.40
CA GLN A 29 -1.24 -9.92 -7.46
C GLN A 29 0.25 -9.67 -7.18
N PRO A 30 1.09 -10.70 -7.24
CA PRO A 30 2.51 -10.60 -6.87
C PRO A 30 3.27 -9.61 -7.75
N ASP A 31 3.01 -9.61 -9.06
CA ASP A 31 3.65 -8.70 -10.03
C ASP A 31 3.32 -7.23 -9.78
N MET A 32 2.13 -6.94 -9.28
CA MET A 32 1.72 -5.56 -8.97
C MET A 32 2.42 -5.08 -7.70
N VAL A 33 2.35 -5.86 -6.62
CA VAL A 33 2.89 -5.48 -5.32
C VAL A 33 4.42 -5.39 -5.35
N SER A 34 5.10 -6.30 -6.05
CA SER A 34 6.57 -6.33 -6.17
C SER A 34 7.17 -5.08 -6.82
N ARG A 35 6.36 -4.26 -7.51
CA ARG A 35 6.78 -3.00 -8.13
C ARG A 35 7.01 -1.87 -7.13
N PHE A 36 6.36 -1.94 -5.97
CA PHE A 36 6.42 -0.87 -4.96
C PHE A 36 6.69 -1.37 -3.55
N TRP A 37 6.57 -2.67 -3.28
CA TRP A 37 6.75 -3.25 -1.94
C TRP A 37 7.61 -4.50 -1.99
N ARG A 38 8.67 -4.55 -1.18
CA ARG A 38 9.53 -5.73 -1.00
C ARG A 38 10.05 -5.80 0.43
N GLU A 39 10.21 -7.01 0.95
CA GLU A 39 10.79 -7.24 2.30
C GLU A 39 10.13 -6.36 3.39
N GLN A 40 8.80 -6.23 3.32
CA GLN A 40 8.02 -5.38 4.21
C GLN A 40 8.41 -3.89 4.20
N ARG A 41 8.96 -3.40 3.07
CA ARG A 41 9.33 -2.00 2.88
C ARG A 41 8.77 -1.46 1.58
N LEU A 42 8.37 -0.19 1.63
CA LEU A 42 8.00 0.58 0.45
C LEU A 42 9.27 0.98 -0.31
N LEU A 43 9.28 0.72 -1.61
CA LEU A 43 10.39 1.07 -2.50
C LEU A 43 10.49 2.61 -2.66
N PRO A 44 11.71 3.13 -2.86
CA PRO A 44 11.91 4.57 -3.08
C PRO A 44 11.15 5.06 -4.33
N GLY A 45 10.63 6.28 -4.25
CA GLY A 45 9.79 6.85 -5.30
C GLY A 45 8.31 6.47 -5.21
N PHE A 46 7.91 5.68 -4.21
CA PHE A 46 6.52 5.43 -3.88
C PHE A 46 6.16 6.01 -2.52
N PHE A 47 4.92 6.44 -2.38
CA PHE A 47 4.36 7.00 -1.17
C PHE A 47 3.06 6.27 -0.82
N LEU A 48 2.90 5.93 0.45
CA LEU A 48 1.69 5.34 0.98
C LEU A 48 0.96 6.37 1.83
N PHE A 49 -0.34 6.49 1.61
CA PHE A 49 -1.23 7.32 2.40
C PHE A 49 -2.31 6.46 3.03
N LYS A 50 -2.50 6.60 4.34
CA LYS A 50 -3.61 6.00 5.08
C LYS A 50 -4.55 7.11 5.52
N ASN A 51 -5.82 7.08 5.11
CA ASN A 51 -6.82 8.10 5.43
C ASN A 51 -6.33 9.54 5.23
N GLN A 52 -5.61 9.79 4.12
CA GLN A 52 -4.99 11.08 3.78
C GLN A 52 -3.73 11.46 4.56
N GLN A 53 -3.27 10.62 5.51
CA GLN A 53 -1.99 10.81 6.19
C GLN A 53 -0.89 9.99 5.50
N MET A 54 0.22 10.64 5.18
CA MET A 54 1.38 9.96 4.61
C MET A 54 2.02 9.06 5.66
N LEU A 55 2.21 7.79 5.32
CA LEU A 55 2.94 6.84 6.16
C LEU A 55 4.42 6.88 5.81
N PRO A 56 5.32 7.01 6.80
CA PRO A 56 6.74 6.88 6.55
C PRO A 56 7.05 5.46 6.08
N PRO A 57 7.92 5.28 5.07
CA PRO A 57 8.18 3.97 4.46
C PRO A 57 8.69 2.92 5.47
N GLY A 58 9.40 3.34 6.51
CA GLY A 58 9.89 2.47 7.58
C GLY A 58 8.86 2.10 8.66
N GLN A 59 7.71 2.76 8.71
CA GLN A 59 6.60 2.45 9.64
C GLN A 59 5.37 1.91 8.93
N ALA A 60 5.41 1.83 7.59
CA ALA A 60 4.28 1.41 6.79
C ALA A 60 3.86 -0.04 7.11
N ALA A 61 4.81 -0.96 7.30
CA ALA A 61 4.49 -2.38 7.52
C ALA A 61 3.78 -2.64 8.85
N ASP A 62 4.20 -1.94 9.90
CA ASP A 62 3.68 -2.09 11.26
C ASP A 62 2.42 -1.25 11.51
N CYS A 63 1.97 -0.48 10.52
CA CYS A 63 0.80 0.36 10.65
C CYS A 63 -0.46 -0.50 10.76
N THR A 64 -1.12 -0.49 11.92
CA THR A 64 -2.40 -1.18 12.13
C THR A 64 -3.49 -0.59 11.24
N LEU A 65 -4.29 -1.45 10.62
CA LEU A 65 -5.46 -1.10 9.84
C LEU A 65 -6.73 -1.46 10.61
N ALA A 66 -7.69 -0.55 10.60
CA ALA A 66 -9.05 -0.71 11.10
C ALA A 66 -10.02 -0.88 9.93
N ALA A 67 -11.21 -1.42 10.23
CA ALA A 67 -12.27 -1.54 9.25
C ALA A 67 -12.64 -0.16 8.68
N GLY A 68 -12.66 -0.04 7.35
CA GLY A 68 -12.94 1.22 6.65
C GLY A 68 -11.73 2.11 6.38
N ASP A 69 -10.53 1.75 6.86
CA ASP A 69 -9.30 2.47 6.51
C ASP A 69 -9.05 2.42 5.00
N GLN A 70 -8.71 3.58 4.42
CA GLN A 70 -8.35 3.68 3.02
C GLN A 70 -6.84 3.86 2.88
N VAL A 71 -6.23 2.98 2.08
CA VAL A 71 -4.82 3.06 1.75
C VAL A 71 -4.67 3.42 0.28
N ARG A 72 -3.85 4.42 -0.01
CA ARG A 72 -3.54 4.89 -1.35
C ARG A 72 -2.05 4.84 -1.58
N LEU A 73 -1.65 4.17 -2.65
CA LEU A 73 -0.31 4.21 -3.19
C LEU A 73 -0.22 5.34 -4.23
N VAL A 74 0.83 6.14 -4.14
CA VAL A 74 1.13 7.22 -5.09
C VAL A 74 2.57 7.08 -5.55
N GLN A 75 2.77 7.10 -6.86
CA GLN A 75 4.08 7.29 -7.48
C GLN A 75 4.09 8.74 -8.00
N PRO A 76 4.92 9.65 -7.47
CA PRO A 76 5.05 10.96 -8.08
C PRO A 76 5.68 10.74 -9.45
N LEU A 77 5.05 11.32 -10.47
CA LEU A 77 5.73 11.53 -11.73
C LEU A 77 6.86 12.51 -11.44
N SER A 78 8.11 12.10 -11.65
CA SER A 78 9.23 13.06 -11.68
C SER A 78 8.90 14.09 -12.75
N GLY A 79 8.41 15.26 -12.34
CA GLY A 79 8.25 16.40 -13.21
C GLY A 79 9.63 16.84 -13.68
N GLY A 80 9.81 16.90 -15.00
CA GLY A 80 11.02 17.46 -15.62
C GLY A 80 11.15 18.96 -15.43
#